data_AF-A0A660SDC7-F1
#
_entry.id   AF-A0A660SDC7-F1
#
_cell.length_a   1.000
_cell.length_b   1.000
_cell.length_c   1.000
_cell.angle_alpha   90.00
_cell.angle_beta   90.00
_cell.angle_gamma   90.00
#
_symmetry.space_group_name_H-M   'P 1'
#
loop_
_entity.id
_entity.type
_entity.pdbx_description
1 polymer ?
#
loop_
_entity_poly.entity_id
_entity_poly.type
_entity_poly.pdbx_seq_one_letter_code
_entity_poly.pdbx_strand_id
1 'polypeptide(L)'
;MNPTLIIVIYLGLFVLDFLLDWFLDILNINSSLKNRDFVPEAFTDSFDEKTYRRSVDYTLRKGRFGLLSSLEGRALVLIVLFTGAAGALDSLLTSWNLPIYWHGLVFLGLTSAALGLAGLPSSLYSRFVIEEEFGFNTMSARAFFGDMLKQLPIGVGILMLLLAGLYAALAWTGQWWWLAAWGFWTIFQLLMVVLYPLVIAPIFNKFEPLPEGALKERLSALAARSDFSNRGIFVMDGSRRSRHSNAYFTGLGKFR
;
A
#
# COMPACT_ATOMS: atom_id res chain seq x y z
N MET A 1 2.22 -33.69 -8.79
CA MET A 1 2.76 -32.86 -9.91
C MET A 1 4.27 -32.91 -9.86
N ASN A 2 4.94 -32.95 -11.01
CA ASN A 2 6.41 -32.84 -11.08
C ASN A 2 6.83 -31.44 -10.57
N PRO A 3 7.74 -31.31 -9.57
CA PRO A 3 8.19 -30.01 -9.07
C PRO A 3 8.70 -29.08 -10.17
N THR A 4 9.38 -29.63 -11.17
CA THR A 4 9.85 -28.87 -12.34
C THR A 4 8.69 -28.29 -13.15
N LEU A 5 7.59 -29.04 -13.30
CA LEU A 5 6.39 -28.55 -14.00
C LEU A 5 5.74 -27.39 -13.26
N ILE A 6 5.68 -27.43 -11.92
CA ILE A 6 5.16 -26.32 -11.10
C ILE A 6 5.99 -25.06 -11.33
N ILE A 7 7.32 -25.18 -11.28
CA ILE A 7 8.24 -24.06 -11.48
C ILE A 7 8.09 -23.47 -12.89
N VAL A 8 8.00 -24.32 -13.92
CA VAL A 8 7.82 -23.87 -15.31
C VAL A 8 6.50 -23.13 -15.49
N ILE A 9 5.40 -23.65 -14.92
CA ILE A 9 4.09 -22.97 -14.95
C ILE A 9 4.17 -21.63 -14.22
N TYR A 10 4.73 -21.61 -13.01
CA TYR A 10 4.90 -20.39 -12.23
C TYR A 10 5.71 -19.34 -13.01
N LEU A 11 6.86 -19.70 -13.55
CA LEU A 11 7.71 -18.79 -14.33
C LEU A 11 7.02 -18.32 -15.61
N GLY A 12 6.30 -19.20 -16.30
CA GLY A 12 5.53 -18.83 -17.49
C GLY A 12 4.46 -17.79 -17.19
N LEU A 13 3.68 -18.00 -16.11
CA LEU A 13 2.68 -17.03 -15.66
C LEU A 13 3.32 -15.73 -15.15
N PHE A 14 4.41 -15.83 -14.41
CA PHE A 14 5.16 -14.68 -13.89
C PHE A 14 5.71 -13.79 -15.01
N VAL A 15 6.29 -14.40 -16.06
CA VAL A 15 6.79 -13.67 -17.22
C VAL A 15 5.64 -13.09 -18.04
N LEU A 16 4.54 -13.83 -18.22
CA LEU A 16 3.37 -13.32 -18.93
C LEU A 16 2.78 -12.10 -18.23
N ASP A 17 2.56 -12.18 -16.92
CA ASP A 17 2.09 -11.07 -16.07
C ASP A 17 3.00 -9.85 -16.19
N PHE A 18 4.32 -10.05 -16.04
CA PHE A 18 5.31 -9.00 -16.22
C PHE A 18 5.24 -8.31 -17.59
N LEU A 19 5.19 -9.10 -18.67
CA LEU A 19 5.17 -8.57 -20.03
C LEU A 19 3.87 -7.81 -20.32
N LEU A 20 2.73 -8.28 -19.80
CA LEU A 20 1.44 -7.61 -19.96
C LEU A 20 1.44 -6.26 -19.23
N ASP A 21 1.86 -6.22 -17.97
CA ASP A 21 1.96 -4.97 -17.19
C ASP A 21 2.88 -3.96 -17.89
N TRP A 22 4.08 -4.39 -18.27
CA TRP A 22 5.05 -3.53 -18.96
C TRP A 22 4.54 -3.03 -20.30
N PHE A 23 3.87 -3.89 -21.06
CA PHE A 23 3.27 -3.50 -22.32
C PHE A 23 2.23 -2.40 -22.12
N LEU A 24 1.34 -2.53 -21.13
CA LEU A 24 0.32 -1.52 -20.81
C LEU A 24 0.95 -0.21 -20.34
N ASP A 25 1.97 -0.27 -19.49
CA ASP A 25 2.70 0.93 -19.03
C ASP A 25 3.40 1.65 -20.18
N ILE A 26 4.03 0.92 -21.10
CA ILE A 26 4.66 1.48 -22.29
C ILE A 26 3.61 2.12 -23.21
N LEU A 27 2.45 1.50 -23.40
CA LEU A 27 1.35 2.09 -24.17
C LEU A 27 0.88 3.40 -23.54
N ASN A 28 0.71 3.43 -22.22
CA ASN A 28 0.32 4.63 -21.49
C ASN A 28 1.36 5.75 -21.64
N ILE A 29 2.65 5.45 -21.44
CA ILE A 29 3.75 6.41 -21.61
C ILE A 29 3.78 6.96 -23.04
N ASN A 30 3.63 6.09 -24.05
CA ASN A 30 3.63 6.51 -25.46
C ASN A 30 2.41 7.38 -25.79
N SER A 31 1.24 7.06 -25.23
CA SER A 31 0.04 7.87 -25.38
C SER A 31 0.22 9.26 -24.76
N SER A 32 0.77 9.33 -23.55
CA SER A 32 1.10 10.60 -22.88
C SER A 32 2.13 11.41 -23.66
N LEU A 33 3.16 10.78 -24.24
CA LEU A 33 4.15 11.47 -25.08
C LEU A 33 3.53 12.07 -26.33
N LYS A 34 2.68 11.31 -27.04
CA LYS A 34 2.02 11.77 -28.26
C LYS A 34 1.13 12.98 -28.03
N ASN A 35 0.48 13.05 -26.87
CA ASN A 35 -0.45 14.13 -26.52
C ASN A 35 0.21 15.24 -25.69
N ARG A 36 1.53 15.23 -25.48
CA ARG A 36 2.21 16.12 -24.53
C ARG A 36 2.03 17.61 -24.80
N ASP A 37 2.02 17.99 -26.07
CA ASP A 37 2.03 19.39 -26.50
C ASP A 37 0.67 19.87 -26.99
N PHE A 38 -0.39 19.06 -26.83
CA PHE A 38 -1.74 19.40 -27.26
C PHE A 38 -2.73 19.17 -26.12
N VAL A 39 -3.34 20.25 -25.63
CA VAL A 39 -4.46 20.16 -24.70
C VAL A 39 -5.67 19.65 -25.48
N PRO A 40 -6.28 18.51 -25.11
CA PRO A 40 -7.47 18.03 -25.80
C PRO A 40 -8.59 19.07 -25.72
N GLU A 41 -9.36 19.23 -26.79
CA GLU A 41 -10.37 20.29 -26.93
C GLU A 41 -11.32 20.39 -25.73
N ALA A 42 -11.73 19.23 -25.19
CA ALA A 42 -12.58 19.13 -24.00
C ALA A 42 -12.00 19.74 -22.70
N PHE A 43 -10.69 20.01 -22.67
CA PHE A 43 -9.97 20.49 -21.49
C PHE A 43 -9.40 21.91 -21.64
N THR A 44 -9.58 22.53 -22.82
CA THR A 44 -9.03 23.86 -23.15
C THR A 44 -9.49 24.94 -22.16
N ASP A 45 -10.75 24.86 -21.72
CA ASP A 45 -11.34 25.84 -20.78
C ASP A 45 -10.96 25.59 -19.32
N SER A 46 -10.42 24.40 -19.00
CA SER A 46 -10.10 23.98 -17.63
C SER A 46 -8.60 24.03 -17.30
N PHE A 47 -7.74 23.89 -18.30
CA PHE A 47 -6.30 23.82 -18.11
C PHE A 47 -5.56 24.75 -19.06
N ASP A 48 -4.66 25.56 -18.50
CA ASP A 48 -3.66 26.23 -19.30
C ASP A 48 -2.62 25.23 -19.84
N GLU A 49 -1.99 25.56 -20.95
CA GLU A 49 -1.01 24.70 -21.65
C GLU A 49 0.17 24.30 -20.75
N LYS A 50 0.62 25.22 -19.88
CA LYS A 50 1.77 24.98 -18.99
C LYS A 50 1.43 23.96 -17.90
N THR A 51 0.25 24.08 -17.31
CA THR A 51 -0.28 23.17 -16.29
C THR A 51 -0.55 21.80 -16.90
N TYR A 52 -1.14 21.75 -18.10
CA TYR A 52 -1.32 20.50 -18.83
C TYR A 52 0.01 19.82 -19.11
N ARG A 53 0.98 20.52 -19.72
CA ARG A 53 2.30 19.96 -20.03
C ARG A 53 3.03 19.46 -18.79
N ARG A 54 2.96 20.21 -17.68
CA ARG A 54 3.52 19.79 -16.38
C ARG A 54 2.85 18.51 -15.86
N SER A 55 1.55 18.34 -16.03
CA SER A 55 0.83 17.12 -15.63
C SER A 55 1.24 15.91 -16.46
N VAL A 56 1.47 16.10 -17.76
CA VAL A 56 1.99 15.06 -18.65
C VAL A 56 3.42 14.70 -18.27
N ASP A 57 4.28 15.70 -18.05
CA ASP A 57 5.67 15.48 -17.62
C ASP A 57 5.75 14.71 -16.29
N TYR A 58 4.88 15.04 -15.33
CA TYR A 58 4.75 14.30 -14.08
C TYR A 58 4.36 12.84 -14.32
N THR A 59 3.35 12.62 -15.17
CA THR A 59 2.87 11.28 -15.53
C THR A 59 3.98 10.45 -16.19
N LEU A 60 4.72 11.04 -17.12
CA LEU A 60 5.85 10.40 -17.80
C LEU A 60 6.99 10.08 -16.83
N ARG A 61 7.33 11.02 -15.94
CA ARG A 61 8.37 10.82 -14.94
C ARG A 61 8.05 9.65 -14.03
N LYS A 62 6.81 9.60 -13.53
CA LYS A 62 6.31 8.54 -12.67
C LYS A 62 6.22 7.21 -13.40
N GLY A 63 5.71 7.19 -14.64
CA GLY A 63 5.60 5.98 -15.45
C GLY A 63 6.97 5.34 -15.75
N ARG A 64 7.94 6.15 -16.19
CA ARG A 64 9.32 5.66 -16.46
C ARG A 64 9.99 5.10 -15.20
N PHE A 65 9.80 5.76 -14.07
CA PHE A 65 10.30 5.24 -12.79
C PHE A 65 9.55 3.97 -12.35
N GLY A 66 8.23 3.91 -12.59
CA GLY A 66 7.39 2.74 -12.33
C GLY A 66 7.88 1.49 -13.05
N LEU A 67 8.30 1.61 -14.32
CA LEU A 67 8.92 0.50 -15.05
C LEU A 67 10.16 -0.02 -14.30
N LEU A 68 11.09 0.86 -13.91
CA LEU A 68 12.31 0.48 -13.21
C LEU A 68 12.05 -0.15 -11.82
N SER A 69 11.18 0.46 -11.02
CA SER A 69 10.86 -0.05 -9.68
C SER A 69 10.09 -1.37 -9.74
N SER A 70 9.28 -1.58 -10.78
CA SER A 70 8.60 -2.87 -10.99
C SER A 70 9.56 -3.99 -11.38
N LEU A 71 10.65 -3.68 -12.07
CA LEU A 71 11.72 -4.65 -12.37
C LEU A 71 12.46 -5.05 -11.09
N GLU A 72 12.80 -4.07 -10.25
CA GLU A 72 13.41 -4.30 -8.93
C GLU A 72 12.53 -5.23 -8.08
N GLY A 73 11.25 -4.92 -7.93
CA GLY A 73 10.33 -5.75 -7.14
C GLY A 73 10.25 -7.20 -7.63
N ARG A 74 10.20 -7.40 -8.95
CA ARG A 74 10.16 -8.74 -9.56
C ARG A 74 11.49 -9.48 -9.42
N ALA A 75 12.61 -8.79 -9.59
CA ALA A 75 13.94 -9.35 -9.37
C ALA A 75 14.10 -9.81 -7.91
N LEU A 76 13.62 -9.02 -6.94
CA LEU A 76 13.64 -9.38 -5.52
C LEU A 76 12.84 -10.65 -5.24
N VAL A 77 11.65 -10.81 -5.83
CA VAL A 77 10.85 -12.03 -5.72
C VAL A 77 11.61 -13.24 -6.24
N LEU A 78 12.19 -13.16 -7.44
CA LEU A 78 12.97 -14.25 -8.03
C LEU A 78 14.22 -14.58 -7.21
N ILE A 79 14.93 -13.56 -6.71
CA ILE A 79 16.08 -13.75 -5.84
C ILE A 79 15.66 -14.52 -4.58
N VAL A 80 14.62 -14.09 -3.87
CA VAL A 80 14.17 -14.76 -2.64
C VAL A 80 13.76 -16.20 -2.90
N LEU A 81 13.06 -16.47 -4.01
CA LEU A 81 12.58 -17.81 -4.36
C LEU A 81 13.70 -18.77 -4.79
N PHE A 82 14.65 -18.32 -5.61
CA PHE A 82 15.61 -19.21 -6.28
C PHE A 82 17.00 -19.23 -5.67
N THR A 83 17.39 -18.23 -4.87
CA THR A 83 18.72 -18.24 -4.22
C THR A 83 18.77 -19.05 -2.93
N GLY A 84 17.62 -19.51 -2.44
CA GLY A 84 17.52 -20.15 -1.14
C GLY A 84 17.67 -19.19 0.05
N ALA A 85 17.62 -17.87 -0.17
CA ALA A 85 17.72 -16.86 0.89
C ALA A 85 16.74 -17.10 2.05
N ALA A 86 15.48 -17.46 1.73
CA ALA A 86 14.49 -17.82 2.74
C ALA A 86 14.92 -19.07 3.53
N GLY A 87 15.43 -20.11 2.87
CA GLY A 87 15.92 -21.32 3.52
C GLY A 87 17.17 -21.09 4.38
N ALA A 88 18.06 -20.19 3.96
CA ALA A 88 19.22 -19.78 4.74
C ALA A 88 18.82 -19.03 6.02
N LEU A 89 17.84 -18.13 5.92
CA LEU A 89 17.27 -17.44 7.08
C LEU A 89 16.59 -18.44 8.03
N ASP A 90 15.79 -19.37 7.51
CA ASP A 90 15.14 -20.40 8.31
C ASP A 90 16.15 -21.30 9.03
N SER A 91 17.20 -21.73 8.32
CA SER A 91 18.30 -22.54 8.88
C SER A 91 19.04 -21.80 9.99
N LEU A 92 19.28 -20.49 9.81
CA LEU A 92 19.86 -19.63 10.85
C LEU A 92 18.97 -19.56 12.09
N LEU A 93 17.66 -19.37 11.91
CA LEU A 93 16.72 -19.27 13.03
C LEU A 93 16.50 -20.59 13.75
N THR A 94 16.60 -21.73 13.05
CA THR A 94 16.55 -23.05 13.68
C THR A 94 17.65 -23.22 14.73
N SER A 95 18.83 -22.63 14.53
CA SER A 95 19.91 -22.65 15.52
C SER A 95 19.58 -21.93 16.83
N TRP A 96 18.55 -21.06 16.84
CA TRP A 96 18.11 -20.33 18.02
C TRP A 96 17.11 -21.14 18.88
N ASN A 97 16.68 -22.31 18.40
CA ASN A 97 15.78 -23.24 19.11
C ASN A 97 14.52 -22.57 19.67
N LEU A 98 13.93 -21.66 18.89
CA LEU A 98 12.72 -20.94 19.26
C LEU A 98 11.49 -21.86 19.22
N PRO A 99 10.49 -21.67 20.10
CA PRO A 99 9.19 -22.30 19.93
C PRO A 99 8.60 -21.94 18.56
N ILE A 100 7.86 -22.88 17.94
CA ILE A 100 7.35 -22.76 16.56
C ILE A 100 6.67 -21.42 16.26
N TYR A 101 5.91 -20.90 17.23
CA TYR A 101 5.25 -19.61 17.14
C TYR A 101 6.23 -18.44 16.98
N TRP A 102 7.24 -18.38 17.86
CA TRP A 102 8.24 -17.32 17.86
C TRP A 102 9.20 -17.45 16.67
N HIS A 103 9.51 -18.68 16.24
CA HIS A 103 10.25 -18.93 15.01
C HIS A 103 9.52 -18.33 13.81
N GLY A 104 8.24 -18.63 13.63
CA GLY A 104 7.43 -18.08 12.54
C GLY A 104 7.33 -16.55 12.59
N LEU A 105 7.14 -15.97 13.78
CA LEU A 105 7.07 -14.52 13.96
C LEU A 105 8.39 -13.83 13.57
N VAL A 106 9.53 -14.35 14.05
CA VAL A 106 10.86 -13.79 13.74
C VAL A 106 11.19 -13.99 12.27
N PHE A 107 10.91 -15.17 11.71
CA PHE A 107 11.13 -15.45 10.29
C PHE A 107 10.36 -14.48 9.39
N LEU A 108 9.05 -14.34 9.59
CA LEU A 108 8.23 -13.43 8.79
C LEU A 108 8.58 -11.97 9.04
N GLY A 109 8.90 -11.59 10.29
CA GLY A 109 9.33 -10.25 10.65
C GLY A 109 10.63 -9.84 9.96
N LEU A 110 11.66 -10.69 10.02
CA LEU A 110 12.95 -10.43 9.37
C LEU A 110 12.84 -10.45 7.85
N THR A 111 12.06 -11.38 7.28
CA THR A 111 11.80 -11.41 5.83
C THR A 111 11.12 -10.13 5.37
N SER A 112 10.09 -9.68 6.09
CA SER A 112 9.38 -8.43 5.79
C SER A 112 10.29 -7.20 5.92
N ALA A 113 11.13 -7.17 6.95
CA ALA A 113 12.12 -6.10 7.14
C ALA A 113 13.15 -6.08 6.00
N ALA A 114 13.67 -7.22 5.59
CA ALA A 114 14.62 -7.33 4.48
C ALA A 114 14.01 -6.85 3.15
N LEU A 115 12.78 -7.26 2.84
CA LEU A 115 12.05 -6.80 1.65
C LEU A 115 11.75 -5.30 1.72
N GLY A 116 11.35 -4.79 2.89
CA GLY A 116 11.11 -3.35 3.09
C GLY A 116 12.37 -2.52 2.93
N LEU A 117 13.51 -3.01 3.42
CA LEU A 117 14.81 -2.37 3.23
C LEU A 117 15.26 -2.41 1.77
N ALA A 118 15.01 -3.51 1.07
CA ALA A 118 15.33 -3.63 -0.35
C ALA A 118 14.54 -2.62 -1.19
N GLY A 119 13.25 -2.39 -0.90
CA GLY A 119 12.42 -1.39 -1.59
C GLY A 119 12.57 0.06 -1.09
N LEU A 120 13.40 0.29 -0.07
CA LEU A 120 13.61 1.60 0.53
C LEU A 120 14.22 2.62 -0.45
N PRO A 121 15.25 2.28 -1.27
CA PRO A 121 15.83 3.22 -2.24
C PRO A 121 14.78 3.75 -3.23
N SER A 122 13.95 2.86 -3.79
CA SER A 122 12.86 3.26 -4.69
C SER A 122 11.81 4.13 -4.02
N SER A 123 11.46 3.84 -2.76
CA SER A 123 10.54 4.66 -1.97
C SER A 123 11.09 6.07 -1.71
N LEU A 124 12.39 6.18 -1.37
CA LEU A 124 13.07 7.45 -1.17
C LEU A 124 13.16 8.25 -2.47
N TYR A 125 13.52 7.60 -3.59
CA TYR A 125 13.63 8.26 -4.89
C TYR A 125 12.27 8.79 -5.35
N SER A 126 11.21 7.97 -5.25
CA SER A 126 9.86 8.41 -5.60
C SER A 126 9.46 9.65 -4.81
N ARG A 127 9.71 9.67 -3.49
CA ARG A 127 9.24 10.78 -2.63
C ARG A 127 10.14 12.01 -2.66
N PHE A 128 11.43 11.85 -2.46
CA PHE A 128 12.36 12.96 -2.28
C PHE A 128 13.01 13.44 -3.58
N VAL A 129 12.82 12.73 -4.69
CA VAL A 129 13.26 13.18 -6.02
C VAL A 129 12.06 13.48 -6.89
N ILE A 130 11.20 12.49 -7.19
CA ILE A 130 10.10 12.70 -8.15
C ILE A 130 9.02 13.60 -7.58
N GLU A 131 8.45 13.29 -6.40
CA GLU A 131 7.40 14.16 -5.84
C GLU A 131 7.93 15.55 -5.46
N GLU A 132 9.21 15.68 -5.11
CA GLU A 132 9.88 16.97 -4.86
C GLU A 132 10.06 17.79 -6.14
N GLU A 133 10.52 17.16 -7.23
CA GLU A 133 10.69 17.77 -8.57
C GLU A 133 9.40 18.45 -9.05
N PHE A 134 8.24 17.84 -8.75
CA PHE A 134 6.93 18.38 -9.09
C PHE A 134 6.28 19.20 -7.97
N GLY A 135 6.96 19.40 -6.84
CA GLY A 135 6.49 20.24 -5.73
C GLY A 135 5.30 19.65 -4.96
N PHE A 136 5.09 18.34 -5.03
CA PHE A 136 4.07 17.60 -4.30
C PHE A 136 4.55 17.08 -2.95
N ASN A 137 5.86 16.85 -2.78
CA ASN A 137 6.40 16.44 -1.50
C ASN A 137 6.40 17.61 -0.50
N THR A 138 5.89 17.35 0.70
CA THR A 138 5.99 18.25 1.85
C THR A 138 6.50 17.52 3.09
N MET A 139 6.83 16.23 2.94
CA MET A 139 7.29 15.37 4.02
C MET A 139 8.79 15.54 4.22
N SER A 140 9.22 15.73 5.48
CA SER A 140 10.64 15.71 5.83
C SER A 140 11.18 14.29 5.97
N ALA A 141 12.48 14.09 5.77
CA ALA A 141 13.14 12.81 6.03
C ALA A 141 12.90 12.30 7.46
N ARG A 142 12.91 13.20 8.46
CA ARG A 142 12.59 12.86 9.86
C ARG A 142 11.18 12.32 10.01
N ALA A 143 10.19 12.93 9.36
CA ALA A 143 8.82 12.44 9.38
C ALA A 143 8.72 11.07 8.68
N PHE A 144 9.42 10.90 7.55
CA PHE A 144 9.42 9.64 6.78
C PHE A 144 9.94 8.47 7.62
N PHE A 145 11.15 8.58 8.15
CA PHE A 145 11.72 7.52 9.01
C PHE A 145 10.98 7.39 10.33
N GLY A 146 10.45 8.48 10.89
CA GLY A 146 9.60 8.44 12.07
C GLY A 146 8.34 7.61 11.86
N ASP A 147 7.68 7.73 10.70
CA ASP A 147 6.52 6.91 10.37
C ASP A 147 6.90 5.46 10.10
N MET A 148 8.04 5.20 9.44
CA MET A 148 8.56 3.85 9.24
C MET A 148 8.78 3.14 10.59
N LEU A 149 9.37 3.84 11.58
CA LEU A 149 9.57 3.30 12.92
C LEU A 149 8.26 3.07 13.68
N LYS A 150 7.26 3.95 13.53
CA LYS A 150 5.92 3.74 14.13
C LYS A 150 5.19 2.55 13.52
N GLN A 151 5.41 2.27 12.24
CA GLN A 151 4.78 1.13 11.56
C GLN A 151 5.30 -0.21 12.07
N LEU A 152 6.55 -0.30 12.53
CA LEU A 152 7.16 -1.54 13.03
C LEU A 152 6.35 -2.20 14.17
N PRO A 153 6.11 -1.54 15.33
CA PRO A 153 5.37 -2.17 16.43
C PRO A 153 3.92 -2.48 16.05
N ILE A 154 3.29 -1.65 15.21
CA ILE A 154 1.92 -1.89 14.72
C ILE A 154 1.89 -3.15 13.85
N GLY A 155 2.83 -3.26 12.90
CA GLY A 155 2.96 -4.41 12.01
C GLY A 155 3.29 -5.69 12.77
N VAL A 156 4.23 -5.64 13.72
CA VAL A 156 4.57 -6.79 14.59
C VAL A 156 3.36 -7.22 15.43
N GLY A 157 2.62 -6.27 16.01
CA GLY A 157 1.42 -6.58 16.79
C GLY A 157 0.33 -7.25 15.96
N ILE A 158 0.09 -6.75 14.74
CA ILE A 158 -0.85 -7.35 13.79
C ILE A 158 -0.38 -8.75 13.38
N LEU A 159 0.89 -8.90 13.00
CA LEU A 159 1.47 -10.19 12.59
C LEU A 159 1.38 -11.22 13.71
N MET A 160 1.69 -10.82 14.94
CA MET A 160 1.55 -11.64 16.13
C MET A 160 0.11 -12.15 16.31
N LEU A 161 -0.88 -11.25 16.26
CA LEU A 161 -2.28 -11.62 16.38
C LEU A 161 -2.74 -12.58 15.28
N LEU A 162 -2.31 -12.32 14.03
CA LEU A 162 -2.65 -13.16 12.89
C LEU A 162 -2.05 -14.56 12.98
N LEU A 163 -0.77 -14.66 13.36
CA LEU A 163 -0.13 -15.95 13.60
C LEU A 163 -0.80 -16.70 14.74
N ALA A 164 -1.15 -16.01 15.83
CA ALA A 164 -1.83 -16.64 16.97
C ALA A 164 -3.17 -17.25 16.55
N GLY A 165 -3.97 -16.50 15.77
CA GLY A 165 -5.23 -16.99 15.23
C GLY A 165 -5.05 -18.19 14.29
N LEU A 166 -4.03 -18.14 13.41
CA LEU A 166 -3.72 -19.25 12.51
C LEU A 166 -3.30 -20.53 13.26
N TYR A 167 -2.38 -20.41 14.22
CA TYR A 167 -1.94 -21.56 15.02
C TYR A 167 -3.04 -22.11 15.91
N ALA A 168 -3.92 -21.26 16.46
CA ALA A 168 -5.10 -21.72 17.19
C ALA A 168 -6.07 -22.51 16.28
N ALA A 169 -6.30 -22.03 15.05
CA ALA A 169 -7.12 -22.72 14.07
C ALA A 169 -6.55 -24.11 13.73
N LEU A 170 -5.22 -24.18 13.49
CA LEU A 170 -4.49 -25.43 13.25
C LEU A 170 -4.60 -26.40 14.42
N ALA A 171 -4.46 -25.90 15.65
CA ALA A 171 -4.46 -26.73 16.85
C ALA A 171 -5.86 -27.28 17.21
N TRP A 172 -6.92 -26.50 17.02
CA TRP A 172 -8.23 -26.80 17.60
C TRP A 172 -9.21 -27.50 16.65
N THR A 173 -9.04 -27.39 15.34
CA THR A 173 -10.08 -27.81 14.37
C THR A 173 -9.63 -28.89 13.39
N GLY A 174 -8.40 -29.40 13.56
CA GLY A 174 -7.87 -30.53 12.79
C GLY A 174 -7.98 -30.28 11.28
N GLN A 175 -8.62 -31.19 10.54
CA GLN A 175 -8.79 -31.05 9.08
C GLN A 175 -9.60 -29.82 8.64
N TRP A 176 -10.37 -29.21 9.54
CA TRP A 176 -11.19 -28.02 9.27
C TRP A 176 -10.48 -26.70 9.62
N TRP A 177 -9.17 -26.73 9.92
CA TRP A 177 -8.37 -25.54 10.27
C TRP A 177 -8.51 -24.40 9.29
N TRP A 178 -8.65 -24.69 8.00
CA TRP A 178 -8.77 -23.68 6.96
C TRP A 178 -10.09 -22.90 7.06
N LEU A 179 -11.19 -23.53 7.49
CA LEU A 179 -12.47 -22.85 7.73
C LEU A 179 -12.37 -21.93 8.95
N ALA A 180 -11.74 -22.40 10.03
CA ALA A 180 -11.52 -21.60 11.23
C ALA A 180 -10.60 -20.41 10.96
N ALA A 181 -9.49 -20.63 10.25
CA ALA A 181 -8.55 -19.58 9.84
C ALA A 181 -9.23 -18.57 8.90
N TRP A 182 -10.06 -19.03 7.96
CA TRP A 182 -10.85 -18.16 7.07
C TRP A 182 -11.86 -17.31 7.86
N GLY A 183 -12.59 -17.91 8.80
CA GLY A 183 -13.54 -17.21 9.65
C GLY A 183 -12.85 -16.16 10.52
N PHE A 184 -11.73 -16.52 11.17
CA PHE A 184 -10.89 -15.59 11.92
C PHE A 184 -10.39 -14.43 11.04
N TRP A 185 -9.83 -14.72 9.87
CA TRP A 185 -9.34 -13.71 8.94
C TRP A 185 -10.45 -12.76 8.47
N THR A 186 -11.63 -13.29 8.19
CA THR A 186 -12.80 -12.51 7.77
C THR A 186 -13.24 -11.56 8.89
N ILE A 187 -13.35 -12.06 10.12
CA ILE A 187 -13.69 -11.23 11.28
C ILE A 187 -12.60 -10.16 11.50
N PHE A 188 -11.33 -10.54 11.44
CA PHE A 188 -10.21 -9.61 11.56
C PHE A 188 -10.27 -8.49 10.52
N GLN A 189 -10.53 -8.81 9.25
CA GLN A 189 -10.68 -7.83 8.17
C GLN A 189 -11.85 -6.86 8.43
N LEU A 190 -13.02 -7.39 8.83
CA LEU A 190 -14.16 -6.56 9.18
C LEU A 190 -13.88 -5.64 10.37
N LEU A 191 -13.14 -6.13 11.38
CA LEU A 191 -12.68 -5.32 12.50
C LEU A 191 -11.72 -4.23 12.03
N MET A 192 -10.78 -4.55 11.13
CA MET A 192 -9.81 -3.58 10.62
C MET A 192 -10.43 -2.45 9.81
N VAL A 193 -11.56 -2.68 9.11
CA VAL A 193 -12.34 -1.61 8.47
C VAL A 193 -12.77 -0.52 9.47
N VAL A 194 -13.00 -0.89 10.73
CA VAL A 194 -13.37 0.05 11.80
C VAL A 194 -12.16 0.51 12.61
N LEU A 195 -11.25 -0.40 12.97
CA LEU A 195 -10.10 -0.11 13.82
C LEU A 195 -9.03 0.72 13.11
N TYR A 196 -8.81 0.50 11.80
CA TYR A 196 -7.82 1.25 11.05
C TYR A 196 -8.07 2.77 11.10
N PRO A 197 -9.23 3.30 10.68
CA PRO A 197 -9.47 4.74 10.71
C PRO A 197 -9.59 5.31 12.13
N LEU A 198 -10.03 4.51 13.11
CA LEU A 198 -10.28 4.97 14.48
C LEU A 198 -9.02 5.00 15.34
N VAL A 199 -8.12 4.04 15.14
CA VAL A 199 -6.95 3.81 16.02
C VAL A 199 -5.64 3.96 15.27
N ILE A 200 -5.52 3.38 14.08
CA ILE A 200 -4.24 3.33 13.36
C ILE A 200 -3.98 4.64 12.62
N ALA A 201 -4.93 5.12 11.83
CA ALA A 201 -4.77 6.35 11.04
C ALA A 201 -4.43 7.59 11.91
N PRO A 202 -5.04 7.79 13.11
CA PRO A 202 -4.71 8.92 13.98
C PRO A 202 -3.28 8.91 14.55
N ILE A 203 -2.59 7.76 14.57
CA ILE A 203 -1.16 7.68 14.97
C ILE A 203 -0.28 8.41 13.95
N PHE A 204 -0.71 8.43 12.69
CA PHE A 204 0.03 9.00 11.57
C PHE A 204 -0.47 10.40 11.22
N ASN A 205 -1.77 10.66 11.35
CA ASN A 205 -2.39 11.89 10.88
C ASN A 205 -3.20 12.56 11.97
N LYS A 206 -3.23 13.89 11.95
CA LYS A 206 -4.17 14.64 12.78
C LYS A 206 -5.50 14.75 12.04
N PHE A 207 -6.57 14.46 12.77
CA PHE A 207 -7.94 14.62 12.31
C PHE A 207 -8.60 15.67 13.20
N GLU A 208 -9.10 16.73 12.59
CA GLU A 208 -9.81 17.80 13.28
C GLU A 208 -11.23 17.92 12.71
N PRO A 209 -12.25 18.18 13.54
CA PRO A 209 -13.60 18.43 13.04
C PRO A 209 -13.58 19.57 12.01
N LEU A 210 -14.34 19.42 10.92
CA LEU A 210 -14.51 20.50 9.96
C LEU A 210 -15.09 21.72 10.70
N PRO A 211 -14.46 22.91 10.58
CA PRO A 211 -14.96 24.13 11.21
C PRO A 211 -16.40 24.45 10.79
N GLU A 212 -17.13 25.12 11.68
CA GLU A 212 -18.46 25.63 11.36
C GLU A 212 -18.40 26.63 10.21
N GLY A 213 -19.42 26.61 9.35
CA GLY A 213 -19.56 27.54 8.23
C GLY A 213 -20.20 26.92 6.99
N ALA A 214 -20.27 27.71 5.93
CA ALA A 214 -21.02 27.39 4.71
C ALA A 214 -20.65 26.05 4.07
N LEU A 215 -19.37 25.63 4.13
CA LEU A 215 -18.95 24.34 3.58
C LEU A 215 -19.53 23.16 4.38
N LYS A 216 -19.44 23.21 5.71
CA LYS A 216 -19.97 22.16 6.58
C LYS A 216 -21.49 22.04 6.46
N GLU A 217 -22.18 23.17 6.37
CA GLU A 217 -23.62 23.22 6.15
C GLU A 217 -24.01 22.59 4.81
N ARG A 218 -23.32 22.95 3.72
CA ARG A 218 -23.56 22.38 2.38
C ARG A 218 -23.32 20.88 2.35
N LEU A 219 -22.24 20.40 2.96
CA LEU A 219 -21.93 18.96 3.02
C LEU A 219 -22.95 18.21 3.88
N SER A 220 -23.37 18.77 5.01
CA SER A 220 -24.41 18.19 5.87
C SER A 220 -25.77 18.12 5.17
N ALA A 221 -26.14 19.17 4.44
CA ALA A 221 -27.35 19.18 3.63
C ALA A 221 -27.31 18.16 2.49
N LEU A 222 -26.15 18.01 1.82
CA LEU A 222 -25.97 16.99 0.79
C LEU A 222 -26.09 15.58 1.36
N ALA A 223 -25.50 15.33 2.53
CA ALA A 223 -25.60 14.05 3.23
C ALA A 223 -27.06 13.73 3.59
N ALA A 224 -27.80 14.69 4.16
CA ALA A 224 -29.21 14.53 4.49
C ALA A 224 -30.08 14.25 3.26
N ARG A 225 -29.84 14.97 2.15
CA ARG A 225 -30.55 14.74 0.88
C ARG A 225 -30.31 13.36 0.26
N SER A 226 -29.17 12.75 0.58
CA SER A 226 -28.76 11.45 0.05
C SER A 226 -29.06 10.30 1.02
N ASP A 227 -29.79 10.56 2.10
CA ASP A 227 -30.00 9.64 3.24
C ASP A 227 -28.69 9.04 3.77
N PHE A 228 -27.63 9.85 3.72
CA PHE A 228 -26.28 9.46 4.14
C PHE A 228 -26.07 9.88 5.60
N SER A 229 -26.20 8.91 6.50
CA SER A 229 -25.85 9.10 7.90
C SER A 229 -24.34 9.22 8.07
N ASN A 230 -23.88 10.30 8.70
CA ASN A 230 -22.49 10.49 9.09
C ASN A 230 -22.41 10.93 10.56
N ARG A 231 -21.39 10.46 11.29
CA ARG A 231 -21.11 10.88 12.67
C ARG A 231 -20.28 12.16 12.78
N GLY A 232 -19.83 12.71 11.66
CA GLY A 232 -19.08 13.94 11.60
C GLY A 232 -18.25 14.04 10.33
N ILE A 233 -17.85 15.26 10.01
CA ILE A 233 -16.96 15.56 8.91
C ILE A 233 -15.65 16.04 9.51
N PHE A 234 -14.55 15.39 9.14
CA PHE A 234 -13.22 15.67 9.67
C PHE A 234 -12.28 16.07 8.54
N VAL A 235 -11.36 16.98 8.84
CA VAL A 235 -10.26 17.35 7.97
C VAL A 235 -9.00 16.64 8.48
N MET A 236 -8.39 15.86 7.59
CA MET A 236 -7.08 15.27 7.85
C MET A 236 -5.98 16.27 7.47
N ASP A 237 -5.01 16.52 8.35
CA ASP A 237 -3.83 17.32 8.03
C ASP A 237 -2.87 16.54 7.10
N GLY A 238 -3.26 16.41 5.83
CA GLY A 238 -2.45 15.82 4.77
C GLY A 238 -1.33 16.75 4.28
N SER A 239 -1.40 18.04 4.60
CA SER A 239 -0.46 19.07 4.13
C SER A 239 0.98 18.81 4.55
N ARG A 240 1.18 18.09 5.66
CA ARG A 240 2.49 17.66 6.18
C ARG A 240 3.10 16.47 5.43
N ARG A 241 2.32 15.84 4.54
CA ARG A 241 2.71 14.64 3.78
C ARG A 241 2.84 14.93 2.30
N SER A 242 1.84 15.59 1.73
CA SER A 242 1.83 15.93 0.32
C SER A 242 0.87 17.08 0.02
N ARG A 243 1.05 17.72 -1.14
CA ARG A 243 0.06 18.63 -1.73
C ARG A 243 -1.03 17.93 -2.55
N HIS A 244 -1.02 16.60 -2.64
CA HIS A 244 -2.13 15.84 -3.24
C HIS A 244 -3.39 15.99 -2.40
N SER A 245 -4.52 16.27 -3.06
CA SER A 245 -5.84 16.32 -2.44
C SER A 245 -6.54 14.97 -2.60
N ASN A 246 -7.22 14.53 -1.54
CA ASN A 246 -8.06 13.35 -1.59
C ASN A 246 -9.19 13.50 -0.56
N ALA A 247 -10.28 12.78 -0.76
CA ALA A 247 -11.40 12.70 0.16
C ALA A 247 -11.89 11.26 0.21
N TYR A 248 -12.23 10.78 1.39
CA TYR A 248 -12.70 9.42 1.58
C TYR A 248 -13.75 9.36 2.70
N PHE A 249 -14.57 8.32 2.64
CA PHE A 249 -15.50 7.97 3.69
C PHE A 249 -14.94 6.77 4.45
N THR A 250 -15.26 6.69 5.74
CA THR A 250 -14.76 5.63 6.59
C THR A 250 -15.81 5.18 7.58
N GLY A 251 -15.72 3.93 8.04
CA GLY A 251 -16.69 3.31 8.96
C GLY A 251 -17.63 2.32 8.27
N LEU A 252 -18.47 1.65 9.08
CA LEU A 252 -19.38 0.61 8.63
C LEU A 252 -20.79 0.81 9.22
N GLY A 253 -21.81 0.74 8.36
CA GLY A 253 -23.22 0.92 8.75
C GLY A 253 -23.48 2.25 9.44
N LYS A 254 -24.11 2.23 10.63
CA LYS A 254 -24.42 3.40 11.46
C LYS A 254 -23.21 4.02 12.18
N PHE A 255 -22.02 3.47 11.94
CA PHE A 255 -20.74 3.96 12.48
C PHE A 255 -19.90 4.67 11.41
N ARG A 256 -20.51 5.02 10.28
CA ARG A 256 -19.94 5.88 9.23
C ARG A 256 -20.07 7.36 9.56
#